data_AF-A0AA40AVF0-F1
#
_entry.id   AF-A0AA40AVF0-F1
#
_cell.length_a   1.000
_cell.length_b   1.000
_cell.length_c   1.000
_cell.angle_alpha   90.00
_cell.angle_beta   90.00
_cell.angle_gamma   90.00
#
_symmetry.space_group_name_H-M   'P 1'
#
loop_
_entity.id
_entity.type
_entity.pdbx_description
1 polymer ?
#
loop_
_entity_poly.entity_id
_entity_poly.type
_entity_poly.pdbx_seq_one_letter_code
_entity_poly.pdbx_strand_id
1 'polypeptide(L)'
;YRQNNLALNNIYIQPSAAPLPDVVSSHMDTVRAKRDSPGLSSDEMNQVVGHLDLLAEGCDEDDVVTFLNDTIFPNSKLTRPMDLPSSALMSQHLVPSNPVSPYRVTQPEPDRLYGYSGNPNAAFTQPQLLAQATLHPKIPHHSAATSQGLRFPFFAIEFKAAGGTRGDLWVATNQCAGASAACLNAVEQLNTSLREYSAQSVDNLAYCIAIDNNVAQLYISWKEGNLNYYLQRVDAFLLSSPEHFKNFRNHVRNILDWGKDGRLTRIGDALDII
;
A
#
# COMPACT_ATOMS: atom_id res chain seq x y z
N TYR A 1 5.06 15.14 14.76
CA TYR A 1 4.13 14.12 14.24
C TYR A 1 4.50 12.70 14.68
N ARG A 2 5.66 12.09 14.32
CA ARG A 2 5.96 10.68 14.70
C ARG A 2 5.76 10.33 16.17
N GLN A 3 6.33 11.14 17.08
CA GLN A 3 6.27 10.85 18.52
C GLN A 3 4.85 10.98 19.08
N ASN A 4 4.13 12.04 18.71
CA ASN A 4 2.82 12.33 19.31
C ASN A 4 1.67 11.65 18.56
N ASN A 5 1.59 11.80 17.24
CA ASN A 5 0.46 11.32 16.46
C ASN A 5 0.61 9.84 16.09
N LEU A 6 1.80 9.39 15.69
CA LEU A 6 1.99 7.99 15.28
C LEU A 6 2.23 7.07 16.49
N ALA A 7 3.28 7.32 17.28
CA ALA A 7 3.70 6.41 18.35
C ALA A 7 2.68 6.32 19.49
N LEU A 8 2.00 7.42 19.87
CA LEU A 8 0.91 7.33 20.88
C LEU A 8 -0.36 6.65 20.34
N ASN A 9 -0.46 6.42 19.02
CA ASN A 9 -1.47 5.57 18.39
C ASN A 9 -0.87 4.22 17.93
N ASN A 10 0.26 3.82 18.51
CA ASN A 10 0.94 2.54 18.29
C ASN A 10 1.44 2.30 16.86
N ILE A 11 1.70 3.38 16.10
CA ILE A 11 2.31 3.31 14.77
C ILE A 11 3.79 3.68 14.90
N TYR A 12 4.67 2.77 14.52
CA TYR A 12 6.12 2.89 14.68
C TYR A 12 6.84 2.78 13.35
N ILE A 13 7.65 3.77 13.03
CA ILE A 13 8.55 3.74 11.88
C ILE A 13 9.89 3.20 12.37
N GLN A 14 10.23 1.98 11.97
CA GLN A 14 11.44 1.29 12.38
C GLN A 14 12.67 1.80 11.62
N PRO A 15 13.85 1.81 12.26
CA PRO A 15 15.10 2.05 11.57
C PRO A 15 15.31 1.02 10.45
N SER A 16 15.79 1.44 9.29
CA SER A 16 16.00 0.52 8.15
C SER A 16 17.06 -0.55 8.42
N ALA A 17 17.97 -0.31 9.37
CA ALA A 17 19.00 -1.27 9.79
C ALA A 17 18.51 -2.29 10.84
N ALA A 18 17.30 -2.12 11.38
CA ALA A 18 16.74 -3.09 12.30
C ALA A 18 16.41 -4.39 11.54
N PRO A 19 16.58 -5.58 12.16
CA PRO A 19 16.20 -6.82 11.52
C PRO A 19 14.68 -6.85 11.28
N LEU A 20 14.27 -7.29 10.10
CA LEU A 20 12.88 -7.62 9.82
C LEU A 20 12.51 -8.93 10.54
N PRO A 21 11.27 -9.10 11.01
CA PRO A 21 10.79 -10.40 11.46
C PRO A 21 10.87 -11.45 10.34
N ASP A 22 11.12 -12.71 10.68
CA ASP A 22 11.38 -13.79 9.71
C ASP A 22 10.30 -13.93 8.63
N VAL A 23 9.03 -13.82 9.02
CA VAL A 23 7.88 -13.89 8.10
C VAL A 23 7.91 -12.73 7.10
N VAL A 24 8.24 -11.53 7.57
CA VAL A 24 8.34 -10.31 6.75
C VAL A 24 9.54 -10.40 5.82
N SER A 25 10.70 -10.84 6.33
CA SER A 25 11.92 -11.02 5.55
C SER A 25 11.73 -12.06 4.44
N SER A 26 11.14 -13.22 4.75
CA SER A 26 10.87 -14.27 3.77
C SER A 26 9.91 -13.81 2.68
N HIS A 27 8.94 -12.97 3.04
CA HIS A 27 8.03 -12.40 2.06
C HIS A 27 8.72 -11.39 1.13
N MET A 28 9.67 -10.60 1.66
CA MET A 28 10.46 -9.65 0.85
C MET A 28 11.30 -10.33 -0.24
N ASP A 29 11.70 -11.59 -0.04
CA ASP A 29 12.40 -12.34 -1.10
C ASP A 29 11.52 -12.54 -2.34
N THR A 30 10.20 -12.68 -2.16
CA THR A 30 9.23 -12.76 -3.26
C THR A 30 9.12 -11.42 -3.99
N VAL A 31 9.13 -10.31 -3.25
CA VAL A 31 9.07 -8.95 -3.84
C VAL A 31 10.34 -8.60 -4.60
N ARG A 32 11.50 -9.08 -4.13
CA ARG A 32 12.81 -8.83 -4.75
C ARG A 32 13.14 -9.80 -5.88
N ALA A 33 12.32 -10.84 -6.08
CA ALA A 33 12.55 -11.84 -7.10
C ALA A 33 12.62 -11.23 -8.51
N LYS A 34 13.49 -11.78 -9.35
CA LYS A 34 13.52 -11.44 -10.78
C LYS A 34 12.21 -11.87 -11.43
N ARG A 35 11.78 -11.10 -12.43
CA ARG A 35 10.55 -11.34 -13.17
C ARG A 35 10.85 -11.93 -14.54
N ASP A 36 10.03 -12.88 -14.94
CA ASP A 36 10.05 -13.44 -16.30
C ASP A 36 9.29 -12.57 -17.31
N SER A 37 8.41 -11.67 -16.82
CA SER A 37 7.72 -10.72 -17.68
C SER A 37 8.70 -9.79 -18.39
N PRO A 38 8.50 -9.48 -19.69
CA PRO A 38 9.41 -8.61 -20.42
C PRO A 38 9.59 -7.26 -19.71
N GLY A 39 10.85 -6.88 -19.53
CA GLY A 39 11.24 -5.57 -19.05
C GLY A 39 11.01 -4.49 -20.12
N LEU A 40 11.36 -3.25 -19.79
CA LEU A 40 11.44 -2.19 -20.79
C LEU A 40 12.54 -2.53 -21.80
N SER A 41 12.22 -2.38 -23.09
CA SER A 41 13.19 -2.42 -24.18
C SER A 41 14.24 -1.31 -24.02
N SER A 42 15.34 -1.40 -24.76
CA SER A 42 16.38 -0.37 -24.75
C SER A 42 15.83 0.99 -25.20
N ASP A 43 14.95 1.02 -26.20
CA ASP A 43 14.37 2.25 -26.72
C ASP A 43 13.40 2.89 -25.72
N GLU A 44 12.54 2.10 -25.08
CA GLU A 44 11.67 2.58 -23.99
C GLU A 44 12.50 3.11 -22.81
N MET A 45 13.60 2.44 -22.48
CA MET A 45 14.48 2.89 -21.40
C MET A 45 15.16 4.23 -21.75
N ASN A 46 15.57 4.43 -23.01
CA ASN A 46 16.13 5.70 -23.46
C ASN A 46 15.11 6.84 -23.38
N GLN A 47 13.84 6.57 -23.72
CA GLN A 47 12.75 7.54 -23.55
C GLN A 47 12.51 7.88 -22.07
N VAL A 48 12.53 6.87 -21.20
CA VAL A 48 12.42 7.05 -19.75
C VAL A 48 13.54 7.94 -19.21
N VAL A 49 14.79 7.69 -19.59
CA VAL A 49 15.93 8.53 -19.19
C VAL A 49 15.77 9.96 -19.68
N GLY A 50 15.39 10.15 -20.95
CA GLY A 50 15.17 11.49 -21.51
C GLY A 50 14.06 12.27 -20.79
N HIS A 51 12.97 11.62 -20.38
CA HIS A 51 11.95 12.27 -19.55
C HIS A 51 12.43 12.60 -18.14
N LEU A 52 13.23 11.74 -17.52
CA LEU A 52 13.81 12.01 -16.20
C LEU A 52 14.76 13.21 -16.22
N ASP A 53 15.52 13.40 -17.30
CA ASP A 53 16.36 14.58 -17.48
C ASP A 53 15.51 15.86 -17.52
N LEU A 54 14.36 15.84 -18.22
CA LEU A 54 13.44 16.98 -18.23
C LEU A 54 12.84 17.27 -16.85
N LEU A 55 12.45 16.22 -16.09
CA LEU A 55 11.94 16.40 -14.72
C LEU A 55 13.01 16.97 -13.77
N ALA A 56 14.29 16.72 -14.04
CA ALA A 56 15.40 17.25 -13.25
C ALA A 56 15.65 18.75 -13.50
N GLU A 57 15.26 19.29 -14.66
CA GLU A 57 15.35 20.73 -14.96
C GLU A 57 14.31 21.57 -14.18
N GLY A 58 13.24 20.92 -13.71
CA GLY A 58 12.19 21.52 -12.90
C GLY A 58 10.85 20.89 -13.22
N CYS A 59 10.16 20.39 -12.21
CA CYS A 59 8.84 19.77 -12.35
C CYS A 59 7.97 20.09 -11.14
N ASP A 60 6.66 19.97 -11.31
CA ASP A 60 5.74 19.91 -10.17
C ASP A 60 5.37 18.47 -9.81
N GLU A 61 4.46 18.31 -8.86
CA GLU A 61 3.99 16.99 -8.39
C GLU A 61 3.16 16.27 -9.47
N ASP A 62 2.41 17.01 -10.28
CA ASP A 62 1.53 16.46 -11.31
C ASP A 62 2.34 15.87 -12.48
N ASP A 63 3.46 16.51 -12.82
CA ASP A 63 4.43 15.98 -13.80
C ASP A 63 5.01 14.63 -13.36
N VAL A 64 5.44 14.54 -12.09
CA VAL A 64 6.01 13.31 -11.50
C VAL A 64 4.97 12.21 -11.45
N VAL A 65 3.75 12.53 -11.01
CA VAL A 65 2.62 11.60 -10.99
C VAL A 65 2.35 11.07 -12.39
N THR A 66 2.22 11.95 -13.38
CA THR A 66 1.91 11.56 -14.77
C THR A 66 2.97 10.60 -15.31
N PHE A 67 4.25 10.96 -15.20
CA PHE A 67 5.35 10.13 -15.69
C PHE A 67 5.38 8.73 -15.03
N LEU A 68 5.24 8.66 -13.71
CA LEU A 68 5.31 7.38 -12.98
C LEU A 68 4.08 6.51 -13.23
N ASN A 69 2.93 7.13 -13.50
CA ASN A 69 1.71 6.42 -13.87
C ASN A 69 1.84 5.72 -15.23
N ASP A 70 2.52 6.34 -16.17
CA ASP A 70 2.68 5.79 -17.51
C ASP A 70 3.76 4.69 -17.57
N THR A 71 4.72 4.71 -16.64
CA THR A 71 5.95 3.90 -16.73
C THR A 71 6.07 2.81 -15.65
N ILE A 72 5.68 3.12 -14.42
CA ILE A 72 5.84 2.25 -13.24
C ILE A 72 4.51 1.61 -12.86
N PHE A 73 3.47 2.42 -12.67
CA PHE A 73 2.24 1.99 -12.00
C PHE A 73 1.13 1.63 -13.00
N PRO A 74 0.76 0.35 -13.14
CA PRO A 74 -0.21 -0.07 -14.15
C PRO A 74 -1.59 0.59 -13.93
N ASN A 75 -2.27 0.86 -15.05
CA ASN A 75 -3.60 1.47 -15.07
C ASN A 75 -4.67 0.48 -14.60
N SER A 76 -5.50 0.90 -13.64
CA SER A 76 -6.49 0.05 -12.97
C SER A 76 -7.60 -0.49 -13.86
N LYS A 77 -7.92 0.20 -14.96
CA LYS A 77 -8.94 -0.26 -15.91
C LYS A 77 -8.62 -1.62 -16.53
N LEU A 78 -7.33 -2.00 -16.54
CA LEU A 78 -6.84 -3.25 -17.11
C LEU A 78 -6.46 -4.30 -16.06
N THR A 79 -6.48 -3.96 -14.77
CA THR A 79 -6.00 -4.84 -13.69
C THR A 79 -7.12 -5.33 -12.78
N ARG A 80 -8.26 -5.75 -13.34
CA ARG A 80 -9.22 -6.55 -12.57
C ARG A 80 -8.49 -7.81 -12.07
N PRO A 81 -8.61 -8.20 -10.78
CA PRO A 81 -9.64 -7.83 -9.79
C PRO A 81 -9.37 -6.56 -8.94
N MET A 82 -8.23 -5.90 -9.12
CA MET A 82 -7.84 -4.74 -8.32
C MET A 82 -8.53 -3.46 -8.77
N ASP A 83 -8.73 -2.55 -7.82
CA ASP A 83 -9.20 -1.20 -8.06
C ASP A 83 -8.19 -0.18 -7.51
N LEU A 84 -8.13 0.99 -8.14
CA LEU A 84 -7.18 2.06 -7.86
C LEU A 84 -7.90 3.39 -7.91
N PRO A 85 -8.64 3.76 -6.86
CA PRO A 85 -9.12 5.12 -6.75
C PRO A 85 -7.90 6.07 -6.59
N SER A 86 -7.92 7.15 -7.36
CA SER A 86 -6.95 8.25 -7.22
C SER A 86 -7.42 9.18 -6.10
N SER A 87 -6.52 9.57 -5.19
CA SER A 87 -6.80 10.51 -4.08
C SER A 87 -8.09 10.16 -3.31
N ALA A 88 -8.24 8.89 -2.90
CA ALA A 88 -9.40 8.49 -2.11
C ALA A 88 -9.09 8.50 -0.63
N LEU A 89 -9.83 9.33 0.09
CA LEU A 89 -9.82 9.37 1.54
C LEU A 89 -10.19 8.00 2.10
N MET A 90 -9.29 7.42 2.90
CA MET A 90 -9.51 6.15 3.57
C MET A 90 -10.52 6.33 4.71
N SER A 91 -11.39 5.35 4.91
CA SER A 91 -12.43 5.37 5.93
C SER A 91 -11.86 5.58 7.34
N GLN A 92 -12.41 6.54 8.09
CA GLN A 92 -11.91 6.92 9.42
C GLN A 92 -11.84 5.76 10.42
N HIS A 93 -12.73 4.77 10.32
CA HIS A 93 -12.75 3.60 11.21
C HIS A 93 -11.54 2.67 11.03
N LEU A 94 -10.81 2.78 9.90
CA LEU A 94 -9.57 2.04 9.67
C LEU A 94 -8.36 2.72 10.30
N VAL A 95 -8.45 4.00 10.60
CA VAL A 95 -7.32 4.78 11.12
C VAL A 95 -7.04 4.35 12.56
N PRO A 96 -5.84 3.85 12.89
CA PRO A 96 -5.51 3.49 14.26
C PRO A 96 -5.73 4.67 15.20
N SER A 97 -6.43 4.38 16.29
CA SER A 97 -6.80 5.38 17.29
C SER A 97 -6.64 4.78 18.67
N ASN A 98 -5.82 5.42 19.49
CA ASN A 98 -5.69 5.11 20.89
C ASN A 98 -6.66 6.01 21.69
N PRO A 99 -7.67 5.45 22.39
CA PRO A 99 -8.65 6.25 23.11
C PRO A 99 -8.06 7.17 24.18
N VAL A 100 -6.91 6.78 24.77
CA VAL A 100 -6.24 7.59 25.81
C VAL A 100 -5.29 8.65 25.23
N SER A 101 -5.01 8.63 23.93
CA SER A 101 -4.15 9.63 23.29
C SER A 101 -4.97 10.86 22.90
N PRO A 102 -4.54 12.09 23.29
CA PRO A 102 -5.16 13.31 22.79
C PRO A 102 -4.77 13.61 21.34
N TYR A 103 -3.74 12.95 20.81
CA TYR A 103 -3.26 13.14 19.45
C TYR A 103 -3.90 12.12 18.51
N ARG A 104 -4.41 12.60 17.37
CA ARG A 104 -5.02 11.75 16.34
C ARG A 104 -4.08 11.58 15.15
N VAL A 105 -4.09 10.38 14.56
CA VAL A 105 -3.50 10.16 13.23
C VAL A 105 -4.41 10.84 12.21
N THR A 106 -3.80 11.55 11.26
CA THR A 106 -4.52 12.20 10.16
C THR A 106 -5.19 11.13 9.32
N GLN A 107 -6.44 11.36 8.93
CA GLN A 107 -7.14 10.45 8.02
C GLN A 107 -6.34 10.35 6.71
N PRO A 108 -5.87 9.15 6.31
CA PRO A 108 -5.04 9.03 5.12
C PRO A 108 -5.83 9.28 3.84
N GLU A 109 -5.21 10.01 2.92
CA GLU A 109 -5.66 10.19 1.55
C GLU A 109 -4.47 9.94 0.63
N PRO A 110 -4.13 8.67 0.37
CA PRO A 110 -3.01 8.36 -0.52
C PRO A 110 -3.31 8.83 -1.93
N ASP A 111 -2.31 9.37 -2.61
CA ASP A 111 -2.42 9.75 -4.02
C ASP A 111 -2.85 8.55 -4.88
N ARG A 112 -2.34 7.37 -4.52
CA ARG A 112 -2.80 6.07 -5.05
C ARG A 112 -2.97 5.04 -3.96
N LEU A 113 -4.04 4.26 -4.06
CA LEU A 113 -4.34 3.17 -3.15
C LEU A 113 -4.82 1.93 -3.92
N TYR A 114 -4.03 0.87 -3.88
CA TYR A 114 -4.42 -0.43 -4.43
C TYR A 114 -5.15 -1.25 -3.38
N GLY A 115 -6.29 -1.79 -3.80
CA GLY A 115 -7.08 -2.78 -3.08
C GLY A 115 -7.96 -3.55 -4.05
N TYR A 116 -9.01 -4.15 -3.52
CA TYR A 116 -9.90 -5.01 -4.29
C TYR A 116 -11.23 -4.33 -4.58
N SER A 117 -11.76 -4.56 -5.78
CA SER A 117 -13.05 -3.99 -6.16
C SER A 117 -14.19 -4.57 -5.32
N GLY A 118 -15.07 -3.71 -4.81
CA GLY A 118 -16.32 -4.12 -4.15
C GLY A 118 -17.43 -4.53 -5.12
N ASN A 119 -17.18 -4.48 -6.43
CA ASN A 119 -18.17 -4.90 -7.44
C ASN A 119 -18.36 -6.43 -7.41
N PRO A 120 -19.61 -6.93 -7.47
CA PRO A 120 -19.88 -8.36 -7.48
C PRO A 120 -19.13 -9.09 -8.60
N ASN A 121 -18.48 -10.21 -8.26
CA ASN A 121 -17.71 -11.06 -9.16
C ASN A 121 -16.51 -10.38 -9.84
N ALA A 122 -16.09 -9.20 -9.37
CA ALA A 122 -14.83 -8.59 -9.79
C ALA A 122 -13.65 -9.17 -9.00
N ALA A 123 -13.67 -9.01 -7.67
CA ALA A 123 -12.67 -9.58 -6.77
C ALA A 123 -13.25 -10.65 -5.84
N PHE A 124 -14.53 -10.52 -5.48
CA PHE A 124 -15.21 -11.38 -4.53
C PHE A 124 -16.53 -11.90 -5.09
N THR A 125 -16.89 -13.11 -4.71
CA THR A 125 -18.20 -13.70 -5.00
C THR A 125 -19.30 -13.02 -4.17
N GLN A 126 -20.57 -13.21 -4.56
CA GLN A 126 -21.69 -12.67 -3.78
C GLN A 126 -21.72 -13.19 -2.32
N PRO A 127 -21.50 -14.49 -2.03
CA PRO A 127 -21.37 -14.97 -0.66
C PRO A 127 -20.23 -14.28 0.11
N GLN A 128 -19.05 -14.12 -0.50
CA GLN A 128 -17.91 -13.46 0.14
C GLN A 128 -18.20 -11.98 0.45
N LEU A 129 -18.94 -11.28 -0.42
CA LEU A 129 -19.39 -9.90 -0.15
C LEU A 129 -20.41 -9.83 1.00
N LEU A 130 -21.26 -10.86 1.16
CA LEU A 130 -22.17 -10.95 2.30
C LEU A 130 -21.39 -11.22 3.60
N ALA A 131 -20.41 -12.12 3.59
CA ALA A 131 -19.50 -12.35 4.72
C ALA A 131 -18.74 -11.07 5.10
N GLN A 132 -18.32 -10.27 4.12
CA GLN A 132 -17.72 -8.95 4.40
C GLN A 132 -18.66 -7.98 5.13
N ALA A 133 -19.97 -8.10 4.96
CA ALA A 133 -20.95 -7.26 5.65
C ALA A 133 -21.18 -7.69 7.11
N THR A 134 -20.79 -8.91 7.48
CA THR A 134 -20.90 -9.44 8.84
C THR A 134 -19.65 -9.16 9.69
N LEU A 135 -18.54 -8.72 9.09
CA LEU A 135 -17.29 -8.38 9.80
C LEU A 135 -17.48 -7.30 10.88
N HIS A 136 -18.53 -6.48 10.79
CA HIS A 136 -18.92 -5.59 11.87
C HIS A 136 -20.38 -5.82 12.24
N PRO A 137 -20.71 -6.07 13.53
CA PRO A 137 -22.03 -6.54 13.94
C PRO A 137 -23.17 -5.54 13.69
N LYS A 138 -22.85 -4.27 13.45
CA LYS A 138 -23.83 -3.18 13.34
C LYS A 138 -23.72 -2.33 12.07
N ILE A 139 -22.66 -2.49 11.28
CA ILE A 139 -22.36 -1.56 10.18
C ILE A 139 -22.01 -2.39 8.93
N PRO A 140 -22.99 -2.67 8.04
CA PRO A 140 -22.79 -3.54 6.89
C PRO A 140 -21.70 -3.09 5.90
N HIS A 141 -21.42 -1.77 5.84
CA HIS A 141 -20.39 -1.21 4.96
C HIS A 141 -19.05 -0.98 5.66
N HIS A 142 -18.86 -1.49 6.87
CA HIS A 142 -17.62 -1.31 7.64
C HIS A 142 -16.40 -1.95 6.98
N SER A 143 -16.60 -2.91 6.09
CA SER A 143 -15.52 -3.50 5.30
C SER A 143 -15.02 -2.61 4.15
N ALA A 144 -15.65 -1.45 3.89
CA ALA A 144 -15.26 -0.54 2.82
C ALA A 144 -14.15 0.41 3.31
N ALA A 145 -13.00 0.35 2.65
CA ALA A 145 -11.86 1.18 2.98
C ALA A 145 -11.92 2.59 2.39
N THR A 146 -12.76 2.82 1.37
CA THR A 146 -13.01 4.13 0.79
C THR A 146 -14.49 4.29 0.45
N SER A 147 -14.94 5.52 0.17
CA SER A 147 -16.31 5.80 -0.27
C SER A 147 -16.66 5.17 -1.62
N GLN A 148 -15.64 4.87 -2.44
CA GLN A 148 -15.77 4.15 -3.71
C GLN A 148 -15.91 2.63 -3.52
N GLY A 149 -15.88 2.14 -2.28
CA GLY A 149 -16.12 0.73 -1.97
C GLY A 149 -14.90 -0.17 -2.14
N LEU A 150 -13.68 0.40 -2.17
CA LEU A 150 -12.42 -0.36 -2.16
C LEU A 150 -12.35 -1.27 -0.93
N ARG A 151 -11.90 -2.51 -1.10
CA ARG A 151 -11.84 -3.53 -0.03
C ARG A 151 -10.40 -3.98 0.21
N PHE A 152 -10.07 -4.28 1.47
CA PHE A 152 -8.76 -4.77 1.93
C PHE A 152 -7.56 -4.16 1.18
N PRO A 153 -7.41 -2.81 1.20
CA PRO A 153 -6.26 -2.18 0.54
C PRO A 153 -4.96 -2.71 1.14
N PHE A 154 -3.92 -2.76 0.32
CA PHE A 154 -2.64 -3.36 0.70
C PHE A 154 -1.43 -2.61 0.18
N PHE A 155 -1.60 -1.60 -0.68
CA PHE A 155 -0.47 -0.87 -1.25
C PHE A 155 -0.82 0.60 -1.52
N ALA A 156 -0.18 1.50 -0.79
CA ALA A 156 -0.40 2.95 -0.87
C ALA A 156 0.82 3.68 -1.48
N ILE A 157 0.61 4.76 -2.21
CA ILE A 157 1.69 5.57 -2.79
C ILE A 157 1.44 7.03 -2.49
N GLU A 158 2.49 7.72 -2.08
CA GLU A 158 2.54 9.15 -1.77
C GLU A 158 3.60 9.81 -2.66
N PHE A 159 3.18 10.72 -3.52
CA PHE A 159 4.05 11.49 -4.39
C PHE A 159 4.38 12.84 -3.75
N LYS A 160 5.57 13.35 -4.07
CA LYS A 160 6.06 14.69 -3.78
C LYS A 160 6.87 15.18 -4.97
N ALA A 161 7.17 16.48 -5.00
CA ALA A 161 8.16 17.06 -5.89
C ALA A 161 9.28 17.71 -5.05
N ALA A 162 10.55 17.48 -5.39
CA ALA A 162 11.65 18.15 -4.70
C ALA A 162 11.55 19.66 -4.93
N GLY A 163 11.51 20.43 -3.85
CA GLY A 163 11.30 21.89 -3.90
C GLY A 163 9.83 22.33 -4.01
N GLY A 164 8.88 21.39 -4.01
CA GLY A 164 7.45 21.68 -3.96
C GLY A 164 6.97 22.20 -2.60
N THR A 165 5.80 22.83 -2.57
CA THR A 165 5.19 23.39 -1.35
C THR A 165 4.41 22.37 -0.52
N ARG A 166 4.19 21.15 -1.04
CA ARG A 166 3.37 20.08 -0.45
C ARG A 166 4.14 19.12 0.47
N GLY A 167 5.36 19.50 0.85
CA GLY A 167 6.22 18.72 1.72
C GLY A 167 7.24 17.85 0.97
N ASP A 168 8.07 17.17 1.72
CA ASP A 168 9.19 16.35 1.23
C ASP A 168 8.92 14.85 1.48
N LEU A 169 9.91 14.00 1.16
CA LEU A 169 9.85 12.56 1.47
C LEU A 169 9.60 12.26 2.95
N TRP A 170 9.97 13.18 3.85
CA TRP A 170 9.67 13.03 5.26
C TRP A 170 8.14 13.15 5.49
N VAL A 171 7.47 14.18 4.96
CA VAL A 171 6.00 14.25 5.00
C VAL A 171 5.36 13.00 4.36
N ALA A 172 5.81 12.58 3.19
CA ALA A 172 5.30 11.38 2.51
C ALA A 172 5.45 10.11 3.36
N THR A 173 6.57 9.95 4.08
CA THR A 173 6.79 8.80 4.97
C THR A 173 5.80 8.78 6.14
N ASN A 174 5.36 9.93 6.66
CA ASN A 174 4.29 9.97 7.67
C ASN A 174 2.95 9.51 7.10
N GLN A 175 2.61 10.00 5.91
CA GLN A 175 1.36 9.65 5.25
C GLN A 175 1.33 8.15 4.94
N CYS A 176 2.45 7.61 4.42
CA CYS A 176 2.73 6.19 4.26
C CYS A 176 2.49 5.38 5.55
N ALA A 177 2.95 5.86 6.72
CA ALA A 177 2.72 5.17 7.99
C ALA A 177 1.24 5.14 8.39
N GLY A 178 0.52 6.24 8.22
CA GLY A 178 -0.93 6.28 8.46
C GLY A 178 -1.72 5.39 7.51
N ALA A 179 -1.46 5.52 6.20
CA ALA A 179 -2.14 4.78 5.13
C ALA A 179 -1.93 3.27 5.25
N SER A 180 -0.68 2.84 5.44
CA SER A 180 -0.35 1.42 5.57
C SER A 180 -0.91 0.82 6.87
N ALA A 181 -0.95 1.57 7.98
CA ALA A 181 -1.61 1.10 9.21
C ALA A 181 -3.13 0.97 9.04
N ALA A 182 -3.76 1.86 8.27
CA ALA A 182 -5.17 1.74 7.91
C ALA A 182 -5.43 0.51 7.00
N CYS A 183 -4.51 0.19 6.09
CA CYS A 183 -4.56 -1.04 5.29
C CYS A 183 -4.51 -2.30 6.17
N LEU A 184 -3.58 -2.33 7.13
CA LEU A 184 -3.45 -3.43 8.09
C LEU A 184 -4.72 -3.60 8.93
N ASN A 185 -5.37 -2.50 9.33
CA ASN A 185 -6.63 -2.55 10.05
C ASN A 185 -7.79 -3.11 9.22
N ALA A 186 -7.79 -2.94 7.90
CA ALA A 186 -8.83 -3.51 7.05
C ALA A 186 -8.79 -5.04 7.08
N VAL A 187 -7.60 -5.65 6.95
CA VAL A 187 -7.45 -7.12 7.02
C VAL A 187 -7.57 -7.65 8.46
N GLU A 188 -7.23 -6.85 9.47
CA GLU A 188 -7.38 -7.24 10.87
C GLU A 188 -8.85 -7.46 11.27
N GLN A 189 -9.80 -6.73 10.67
CA GLN A 189 -11.23 -6.98 10.90
C GLN A 189 -11.59 -8.42 10.50
N LEU A 190 -11.12 -8.87 9.34
CA LEU A 190 -11.28 -10.26 8.89
C LEU A 190 -10.60 -11.23 9.87
N ASN A 191 -9.34 -10.98 10.23
CA ASN A 191 -8.62 -11.84 11.18
C ASN A 191 -9.28 -11.92 12.56
N THR A 192 -9.98 -10.86 12.98
CA THR A 192 -10.77 -10.86 14.21
C THR A 192 -11.96 -11.80 14.10
N SER A 193 -12.72 -11.75 13.00
CA SER A 193 -13.82 -12.69 12.77
C SER A 193 -13.32 -14.13 12.63
N LEU A 194 -12.21 -14.38 11.93
CA LEU A 194 -11.65 -15.73 11.77
C LEU A 194 -11.28 -16.39 13.11
N ARG A 195 -10.87 -15.61 14.11
CA ARG A 195 -10.59 -16.13 15.47
C ARG A 195 -11.83 -16.72 16.13
N GLU A 196 -13.03 -16.21 15.83
CA GLU A 196 -14.29 -16.77 16.33
C GLU A 196 -14.58 -18.16 15.75
N TYR A 197 -14.04 -18.45 14.56
CA TYR A 197 -14.16 -19.74 13.87
C TYR A 197 -12.92 -20.65 14.06
N SER A 198 -11.97 -20.27 14.91
CA SER A 198 -10.68 -20.97 15.07
C SER A 198 -9.93 -21.20 13.75
N ALA A 199 -10.12 -20.31 12.78
CA ALA A 199 -9.50 -20.38 11.47
C ALA A 199 -8.15 -19.66 11.43
N GLN A 200 -7.31 -20.05 10.47
CA GLN A 200 -6.00 -19.42 10.27
C GLN A 200 -6.17 -17.97 9.77
N SER A 201 -5.42 -17.05 10.36
CA SER A 201 -5.40 -15.65 9.93
C SER A 201 -4.79 -15.48 8.54
N VAL A 202 -5.32 -14.51 7.79
CA VAL A 202 -4.72 -14.00 6.57
C VAL A 202 -3.51 -13.14 6.92
N ASP A 203 -2.56 -13.05 6.00
CA ASP A 203 -1.35 -12.27 6.17
C ASP A 203 -1.65 -10.79 6.44
N ASN A 204 -0.91 -10.23 7.40
CA ASN A 204 -1.06 -8.88 7.91
C ASN A 204 0.06 -7.97 7.39
N LEU A 205 0.24 -7.97 6.07
CA LEU A 205 1.24 -7.16 5.39
C LEU A 205 0.57 -6.09 4.54
N ALA A 206 1.18 -4.91 4.50
CA ALA A 206 0.87 -3.89 3.52
C ALA A 206 2.17 -3.20 3.07
N TYR A 207 2.09 -2.52 1.93
CA TYR A 207 3.21 -1.80 1.33
C TYR A 207 2.89 -0.34 1.22
N CYS A 208 3.92 0.48 1.22
CA CYS A 208 3.79 1.84 0.72
C CYS A 208 5.06 2.36 0.08
N ILE A 209 4.89 3.34 -0.82
CA ILE A 209 5.99 4.05 -1.46
C ILE A 209 5.86 5.53 -1.16
N ALA A 210 6.93 6.12 -0.64
CA ALA A 210 7.12 7.56 -0.66
C ALA A 210 8.06 7.89 -1.82
N ILE A 211 7.64 8.76 -2.75
CA ILE A 211 8.39 9.07 -3.95
C ILE A 211 8.47 10.58 -4.19
N ASP A 212 9.64 11.04 -4.62
CA ASP A 212 9.82 12.35 -5.25
C ASP A 212 10.40 12.20 -6.66
N ASN A 213 10.75 13.30 -7.32
CA ASN A 213 11.34 13.28 -8.67
C ASN A 213 12.74 12.65 -8.74
N ASN A 214 13.39 12.36 -7.61
CA ASN A 214 14.73 11.78 -7.57
C ASN A 214 14.74 10.34 -7.04
N VAL A 215 13.98 10.06 -5.99
CA VAL A 215 14.09 8.82 -5.22
C VAL A 215 12.70 8.23 -4.92
N ALA A 216 12.58 6.92 -5.15
CA ALA A 216 11.49 6.11 -4.64
C ALA A 216 11.93 5.36 -3.39
N GLN A 217 11.21 5.45 -2.29
CA GLN A 217 11.47 4.69 -1.06
C GLN A 217 10.35 3.67 -0.86
N LEU A 218 10.69 2.39 -0.91
CA LEU A 218 9.76 1.30 -0.66
C LEU A 218 9.77 0.91 0.82
N TYR A 219 8.56 0.80 1.37
CA TYR A 219 8.34 0.39 2.74
C TYR A 219 7.41 -0.83 2.78
N ILE A 220 7.66 -1.68 3.78
CA ILE A 220 6.74 -2.74 4.19
C ILE A 220 6.20 -2.41 5.58
N SER A 221 4.93 -2.69 5.80
CA SER A 221 4.28 -2.60 7.10
C SER A 221 3.71 -3.93 7.52
N TRP A 222 3.71 -4.15 8.83
CA TRP A 222 3.10 -5.31 9.46
C TRP A 222 2.52 -4.94 10.81
N LYS A 223 1.65 -5.80 11.33
CA LYS A 223 1.08 -5.65 12.67
C LYS A 223 1.70 -6.70 13.60
N GLU A 224 2.06 -6.33 14.82
CA GLU A 224 2.38 -7.33 15.85
C GLU A 224 1.44 -7.20 17.04
N GLY A 225 0.96 -8.35 17.50
CA GLY A 225 -0.11 -8.42 18.47
C GLY A 225 -1.35 -7.66 18.00
N ASN A 226 -2.12 -7.15 18.96
CA ASN A 226 -3.41 -6.53 18.67
C ASN A 226 -3.33 -5.02 18.41
N LEU A 227 -2.19 -4.37 18.68
CA LEU A 227 -2.13 -2.91 18.77
C LEU A 227 -1.00 -2.25 17.98
N ASN A 228 0.13 -2.93 17.75
CA ASN A 228 1.32 -2.26 17.21
C ASN A 228 1.41 -2.41 15.69
N TYR A 229 1.51 -1.28 14.99
CA TYR A 229 1.74 -1.19 13.55
C TYR A 229 3.18 -0.76 13.32
N TYR A 230 3.92 -1.54 12.55
CA TYR A 230 5.29 -1.24 12.20
C TYR A 230 5.38 -0.90 10.72
N LEU A 231 6.25 0.05 10.41
CA LEU A 231 6.63 0.42 9.05
C LEU A 231 8.16 0.43 8.97
N GLN A 232 8.75 -0.23 7.99
CA GLN A 232 10.19 -0.21 7.76
C GLN A 232 10.52 0.02 6.30
N ARG A 233 11.49 0.90 6.05
CA ARG A 233 12.05 1.08 4.70
C ARG A 233 12.88 -0.15 4.35
N VAL A 234 12.53 -0.82 3.27
CA VAL A 234 13.21 -2.03 2.81
C VAL A 234 14.12 -1.79 1.64
N ASP A 235 13.77 -0.85 0.74
CA ASP A 235 14.56 -0.51 -0.43
C ASP A 235 14.41 0.97 -0.79
N ALA A 236 15.40 1.50 -1.52
CA ALA A 236 15.36 2.84 -2.08
C ALA A 236 15.98 2.84 -3.48
N PHE A 237 15.35 3.56 -4.41
CA PHE A 237 15.69 3.55 -5.82
C PHE A 237 15.92 4.97 -6.31
N LEU A 238 17.10 5.21 -6.88
CA LEU A 238 17.38 6.45 -7.61
C LEU A 238 16.70 6.37 -8.98
N LEU A 239 15.72 7.22 -9.24
CA LEU A 239 14.92 7.16 -10.46
C LEU A 239 15.75 7.42 -11.71
N SER A 240 16.77 8.28 -11.64
CA SER A 240 17.69 8.58 -12.74
C SER A 240 18.65 7.44 -13.09
N SER A 241 18.79 6.41 -12.25
CA SER A 241 19.58 5.22 -12.57
C SER A 241 18.72 4.21 -13.34
N PRO A 242 19.08 3.85 -14.59
CA PRO A 242 18.30 2.88 -15.37
C PRO A 242 18.14 1.52 -14.69
N GLU A 243 19.17 1.08 -13.96
CA GLU A 243 19.13 -0.16 -13.20
C GLU A 243 18.14 -0.07 -12.03
N HIS A 244 18.23 1.00 -11.23
CA HIS A 244 17.32 1.23 -10.11
C HIS A 244 15.89 1.42 -10.59
N PHE A 245 15.67 2.14 -11.69
CA PHE A 245 14.36 2.30 -12.29
C PHE A 245 13.75 0.95 -12.68
N LYS A 246 14.51 0.09 -13.38
CA LYS A 246 14.06 -1.26 -13.73
C LYS A 246 13.75 -2.10 -12.48
N ASN A 247 14.61 -2.06 -11.47
CA ASN A 247 14.41 -2.80 -10.23
C ASN A 247 13.15 -2.32 -9.48
N PHE A 248 12.97 -1.00 -9.36
CA PHE A 248 11.78 -0.39 -8.77
C PHE A 248 10.50 -0.83 -9.50
N ARG A 249 10.50 -0.70 -10.83
CA ARG A 249 9.41 -1.13 -11.72
C ARG A 249 9.08 -2.63 -11.54
N ASN A 250 10.07 -3.47 -11.24
CA ASN A 250 9.87 -4.88 -10.96
C ASN A 250 9.28 -5.12 -9.56
N HIS A 251 9.76 -4.43 -8.53
CA HIS A 251 9.25 -4.57 -7.16
C HIS A 251 7.77 -4.18 -7.08
N VAL A 252 7.40 -3.06 -7.69
CA VAL A 252 6.01 -2.61 -7.79
C VAL A 252 5.13 -3.71 -8.42
N ARG A 253 5.57 -4.32 -9.52
CA ARG A 253 4.80 -5.40 -10.14
C ARG A 253 4.76 -6.68 -9.32
N ASN A 254 5.83 -7.04 -8.63
CA ASN A 254 5.83 -8.21 -7.75
C ASN A 254 4.84 -8.04 -6.60
N ILE A 255 4.76 -6.84 -6.01
CA ILE A 255 3.77 -6.50 -4.98
C ILE A 255 2.34 -6.61 -5.54
N LEU A 256 2.10 -6.05 -6.74
CA LEU A 256 0.78 -6.12 -7.37
C LEU A 256 0.38 -7.55 -7.75
N ASP A 257 1.32 -8.37 -8.21
CA ASP A 257 1.07 -9.78 -8.53
C ASP A 257 0.78 -10.59 -7.26
N TRP A 258 1.55 -10.38 -6.20
CA TRP A 258 1.24 -10.97 -4.91
C TRP A 258 -0.15 -10.56 -4.41
N GLY A 259 -0.50 -9.28 -4.54
CA GLY A 259 -1.78 -8.73 -4.16
C GLY A 259 -2.95 -9.34 -4.95
N LYS A 260 -2.82 -9.43 -6.27
CA LYS A 260 -3.88 -9.91 -7.17
C LYS A 260 -4.07 -11.43 -7.10
N ASP A 261 -3.01 -12.17 -6.82
CA ASP A 261 -3.01 -13.63 -6.82
C ASP A 261 -3.08 -14.14 -5.37
N GLY A 262 -1.93 -14.46 -4.76
CA GLY A 262 -1.86 -15.20 -3.50
C GLY A 262 -2.55 -14.51 -2.30
N ARG A 263 -2.52 -13.18 -2.22
CA ARG A 263 -3.23 -12.45 -1.15
C ARG A 263 -4.75 -12.50 -1.34
N LEU A 264 -5.24 -12.23 -2.55
CA LEU A 264 -6.67 -12.23 -2.83
C LEU A 264 -7.28 -13.61 -2.60
N THR A 265 -6.64 -14.67 -3.09
CA THR A 265 -7.12 -16.05 -2.86
C THR A 265 -7.26 -16.36 -1.38
N ARG A 266 -6.24 -16.03 -0.56
CA ARG A 266 -6.30 -16.27 0.89
C ARG A 266 -7.42 -15.48 1.58
N ILE A 267 -7.68 -14.23 1.14
CA ILE A 267 -8.81 -13.45 1.67
C ILE A 267 -10.14 -14.10 1.26
N GLY A 268 -10.27 -14.54 0.01
CA GLY A 268 -11.45 -15.25 -0.48
C GLY A 268 -11.74 -16.53 0.31
N ASP A 269 -10.73 -17.39 0.45
CA ASP A 269 -10.82 -18.64 1.20
C ASP A 269 -11.21 -18.39 2.67
N ALA A 270 -10.66 -17.34 3.28
CA ALA A 270 -11.01 -16.94 4.64
C ALA A 270 -12.46 -16.44 4.75
N LEU A 271 -12.95 -15.70 3.76
CA LEU A 271 -14.34 -15.24 3.73
C LEU A 271 -15.33 -16.39 3.50
N ASP A 272 -14.92 -17.47 2.83
CA ASP A 272 -15.75 -18.66 2.63
C ASP A 272 -15.94 -19.49 3.92
N ILE A 273 -15.15 -19.23 4.96
CA ILE A 273 -15.30 -19.84 6.29
C ILE A 273 -16.37 -19.12 7.13
N ILE A 274 -16.56 -17.82 6.91
CA ILE A 274 -17.45 -16.93 7.68
C ILE A 274 -18.88 -16.98 7.10
#